data_AF-A0A7S1DPX3-F1
#
_entry.id   AF-A0A7S1DPX3-F1
#
_cell.length_a   1.000
_cell.length_b   1.000
_cell.length_c   1.000
_cell.angle_alpha   90.00
_cell.angle_beta   90.00
_cell.angle_gamma   90.00
#
_symmetry.space_group_name_H-M   'P 1'
#
loop_
_entity.id
_entity.type
_entity.pdbx_description
1 polymer ?
#
loop_
_entity_poly.entity_id
_entity_poly.type
_entity_poly.pdbx_seq_one_letter_code
_entity_poly.pdbx_strand_id
1 'polypeptide(L)'
;VLKGAFHVSGSPYSVGVLPNVMQSDASSAANINVATAGKTNTFFIILRDQFGNQLTNGGSLFSVKLTGRDIIVVPQSGIVDSNNGGYSVSYFASVSGDYTLSILSQSLPVAGSPLNMTISPGFPSVSRSSFLFQQLFSCGSELCGTVDTKQDV
;
A
#
# COMPACT_ATOMS: atom_id res chain seq x y z
N VAL A 1 -17.63 -27.86 51.63
CA VAL A 1 -18.24 -28.65 50.54
C VAL A 1 -18.18 -27.83 49.27
N LEU A 2 -17.15 -28.03 48.42
CA LEU A 2 -17.01 -27.34 47.13
C LEU A 2 -17.93 -28.04 46.11
N LYS A 3 -19.12 -27.47 45.87
CA LYS A 3 -20.05 -27.97 44.83
C LYS A 3 -19.46 -27.59 43.46
N GLY A 4 -19.12 -28.61 42.67
CA GLY A 4 -18.44 -28.48 41.39
C GLY A 4 -19.19 -27.62 40.37
N ALA A 5 -18.50 -26.63 39.83
CA ALA A 5 -18.90 -25.94 38.61
C ALA A 5 -18.57 -26.87 37.43
N PHE A 6 -19.51 -27.77 37.08
CA PHE A 6 -19.42 -28.51 35.83
C PHE A 6 -20.00 -27.65 34.71
N HIS A 7 -19.17 -27.36 33.71
CA HIS A 7 -19.61 -26.77 32.46
C HIS A 7 -20.68 -27.66 31.82
N VAL A 8 -21.75 -27.05 31.29
CA VAL A 8 -22.75 -27.76 30.49
C VAL A 8 -22.11 -28.32 29.22
N SER A 9 -22.62 -29.46 28.74
CA SER A 9 -22.09 -30.13 27.54
C SER A 9 -22.03 -29.15 26.35
N GLY A 10 -20.86 -29.01 25.74
CA GLY A 10 -20.61 -28.10 24.60
C GLY A 10 -20.05 -26.71 24.98
N SER A 11 -19.79 -26.44 26.26
CA SER A 11 -19.10 -25.23 26.69
C SER A 11 -17.57 -25.38 26.56
N PRO A 12 -16.85 -24.32 26.12
CA PRO A 12 -17.37 -23.02 25.73
C PRO A 12 -18.03 -23.02 24.35
N TYR A 13 -19.16 -22.32 24.24
CA TYR A 13 -19.84 -22.11 22.95
C TYR A 13 -19.13 -21.01 22.17
N SER A 14 -18.72 -21.30 20.94
CA SER A 14 -18.20 -20.29 20.01
C SER A 14 -19.37 -19.62 19.29
N VAL A 15 -19.73 -18.40 19.72
CA VAL A 15 -20.69 -17.55 19.00
C VAL A 15 -19.92 -16.73 17.97
N GLY A 16 -20.15 -16.98 16.69
CA GLY A 16 -19.61 -16.16 15.61
C GLY A 16 -20.45 -14.88 15.45
N VAL A 17 -19.85 -13.72 15.72
CA VAL A 17 -20.47 -12.43 15.40
C VAL A 17 -20.21 -12.17 13.92
N LEU A 18 -21.27 -12.10 13.11
CA LEU A 18 -21.17 -11.72 11.71
C LEU A 18 -21.08 -10.18 11.60
N PRO A 19 -20.28 -9.66 10.65
CA PRO A 19 -20.20 -8.23 10.40
C PRO A 19 -21.49 -7.69 9.79
N ASN A 20 -21.77 -6.41 10.03
CA ASN A 20 -22.90 -5.69 9.42
C ASN A 20 -22.54 -5.14 8.02
N VAL A 21 -23.37 -4.24 7.48
CA VAL A 21 -23.10 -3.49 6.24
C VAL A 21 -21.76 -2.76 6.31
N MET A 22 -21.07 -2.70 5.17
CA MET A 22 -19.82 -1.97 4.98
C MET A 22 -19.94 -0.49 5.39
N GLN A 23 -18.95 0.00 6.14
CA GLN A 23 -18.79 1.42 6.44
C GLN A 23 -17.46 1.92 5.85
N SER A 24 -17.52 2.91 4.95
CA SER A 24 -16.33 3.48 4.30
C SER A 24 -15.36 4.06 5.33
N ASP A 25 -15.87 4.82 6.31
CA ASP A 25 -15.08 5.50 7.34
C ASP A 25 -14.47 4.56 8.39
N ALA A 26 -14.86 3.28 8.40
CA ALA A 26 -14.22 2.25 9.22
C ALA A 26 -13.22 1.39 8.41
N SER A 27 -13.30 1.45 7.08
CA SER A 27 -12.46 0.66 6.17
C SER A 27 -11.11 1.34 5.98
N SER A 28 -10.02 0.57 5.92
CA SER A 28 -8.66 1.12 5.97
C SER A 28 -7.75 0.50 4.92
N ALA A 29 -6.70 1.24 4.55
CA ALA A 29 -5.62 0.75 3.70
C ALA A 29 -4.40 0.34 4.54
N ALA A 30 -3.79 -0.80 4.21
CA ALA A 30 -2.60 -1.33 4.85
C ALA A 30 -1.48 -1.53 3.83
N ASN A 31 -0.23 -1.55 4.31
CA ASN A 31 0.98 -1.68 3.49
C ASN A 31 1.22 -0.51 2.49
N ILE A 32 0.79 0.70 2.85
CA ILE A 32 0.91 1.89 1.98
C ILE A 32 2.31 2.53 1.98
N ASN A 33 3.14 2.25 3.00
CA ASN A 33 4.48 2.83 3.17
C ASN A 33 5.61 1.93 2.64
N VAL A 34 5.27 0.82 1.99
CA VAL A 34 6.24 -0.12 1.42
C VAL A 34 6.09 -0.08 -0.09
N ALA A 35 6.75 0.90 -0.71
CA ALA A 35 6.68 1.13 -2.15
C ALA A 35 8.05 1.47 -2.70
N THR A 36 8.42 0.83 -3.82
CA THR A 36 9.67 1.11 -4.53
C THR A 36 9.39 1.51 -5.98
N ALA A 37 9.97 2.63 -6.40
CA ALA A 37 9.87 3.10 -7.78
C ALA A 37 10.51 2.11 -8.75
N GLY A 38 9.90 1.95 -9.94
CA GLY A 38 10.35 1.03 -10.98
C GLY A 38 9.95 -0.43 -10.75
N LYS A 39 9.12 -0.74 -9.74
CA LYS A 39 8.58 -2.08 -9.48
C LYS A 39 7.05 -2.01 -9.31
N THR A 40 6.40 -3.15 -9.54
CA THR A 40 5.00 -3.33 -9.15
C THR A 40 4.92 -3.43 -7.63
N ASN A 41 4.12 -2.55 -7.03
CA ASN A 41 3.88 -2.50 -5.59
C ASN A 41 2.45 -2.93 -5.30
N THR A 42 2.22 -3.46 -4.10
CA THR A 42 0.92 -3.96 -3.69
C THR A 42 0.58 -3.46 -2.28
N PHE A 43 -0.61 -2.91 -2.15
CA PHE A 43 -1.18 -2.56 -0.85
C PHE A 43 -2.53 -3.26 -0.67
N PHE A 44 -3.06 -3.24 0.54
CA PHE A 44 -4.29 -3.94 0.89
C PHE A 44 -5.37 -2.98 1.36
N ILE A 45 -6.62 -3.24 0.99
CA ILE A 45 -7.80 -2.56 1.53
C ILE A 45 -8.55 -3.58 2.39
N ILE A 46 -8.89 -3.20 3.62
CA ILE A 46 -9.64 -4.01 4.55
C ILE A 46 -10.97 -3.32 4.82
N LEU A 47 -12.06 -3.95 4.37
CA LEU A 47 -13.40 -3.46 4.61
C LEU A 47 -13.88 -3.82 6.02
N ARG A 48 -14.49 -2.85 6.70
CA ARG A 48 -15.06 -3.02 8.04
C ARG A 48 -16.48 -2.47 8.12
N ASP A 49 -17.27 -2.98 9.04
CA ASP A 49 -18.53 -2.39 9.45
C ASP A 49 -18.32 -1.22 10.43
N GLN A 50 -19.41 -0.53 10.81
CA GLN A 50 -19.38 0.58 11.77
C GLN A 50 -18.84 0.22 13.16
N PHE A 51 -18.76 -1.06 13.50
CA PHE A 51 -18.26 -1.57 14.77
C PHE A 51 -16.80 -2.06 14.66
N GLY A 52 -16.19 -1.94 13.47
CA GLY A 52 -14.82 -2.35 13.20
C GLY A 52 -14.67 -3.83 12.86
N ASN A 53 -15.77 -4.59 12.72
CA ASN A 53 -15.70 -5.99 12.29
C ASN A 53 -15.34 -6.06 10.81
N GLN A 54 -14.37 -6.90 10.46
CA GLN A 54 -14.01 -7.12 9.07
C GLN A 54 -15.16 -7.82 8.34
N LEU A 55 -15.50 -7.33 7.15
CA LEU A 55 -16.51 -7.97 6.31
C LEU A 55 -16.05 -9.37 5.89
N THR A 56 -16.97 -10.32 5.79
CA THR A 56 -16.66 -11.68 5.34
C THR A 56 -16.94 -11.90 3.86
N ASN A 57 -17.49 -10.90 3.17
CA ASN A 57 -17.90 -10.97 1.77
C ASN A 57 -17.12 -9.96 0.92
N GLY A 58 -16.93 -10.32 -0.34
CA GLY A 58 -16.35 -9.48 -1.38
C GLY A 58 -17.39 -8.66 -2.16
N GLY A 59 -17.00 -8.17 -3.34
CA GLY A 59 -17.85 -7.56 -4.36
C GLY A 59 -17.90 -6.04 -4.37
N SER A 60 -17.10 -5.36 -3.54
CA SER A 60 -17.06 -3.89 -3.52
C SER A 60 -16.17 -3.32 -4.62
N LEU A 61 -16.63 -2.24 -5.23
CA LEU A 61 -15.88 -1.48 -6.23
C LEU A 61 -15.14 -0.31 -5.57
N PHE A 62 -13.91 -0.04 -6.03
CA PHE A 62 -13.08 1.03 -5.47
C PHE A 62 -12.49 1.90 -6.57
N SER A 63 -12.55 3.22 -6.41
CA SER A 63 -11.75 4.14 -7.21
C SER A 63 -10.46 4.46 -6.45
N VAL A 64 -9.32 4.02 -6.99
CA VAL A 64 -8.00 4.23 -6.39
C VAL A 64 -7.17 5.13 -7.30
N LYS A 65 -6.69 6.24 -6.74
CA LYS A 65 -5.85 7.20 -7.45
C LYS A 65 -4.69 7.67 -6.56
N LEU A 66 -3.48 7.60 -7.07
CA LEU A 66 -2.29 8.18 -6.45
C LEU A 66 -1.91 9.46 -7.20
N THR A 67 -1.67 10.54 -6.47
CA THR A 67 -1.29 11.85 -7.04
C THR A 67 -0.02 12.34 -6.36
N GLY A 68 1.03 12.61 -7.13
CA GLY A 68 2.30 13.14 -6.61
C GLY A 68 3.14 13.70 -7.75
N ARG A 69 4.38 13.20 -7.88
CA ARG A 69 5.25 13.44 -9.05
C ARG A 69 4.65 12.94 -10.37
N ASP A 70 3.79 11.92 -10.28
CA ASP A 70 3.02 11.33 -11.39
C ASP A 70 1.58 11.08 -10.92
N ILE A 71 0.67 10.81 -11.84
CA ILE A 71 -0.72 10.44 -11.56
C ILE A 71 -0.93 8.98 -11.96
N ILE A 72 -1.21 8.13 -10.97
CA ILE A 72 -1.46 6.70 -11.18
C ILE A 72 -2.92 6.42 -10.87
N VAL A 73 -3.68 5.99 -11.87
CA VAL A 73 -5.07 5.53 -11.70
C VAL A 73 -5.08 4.02 -11.80
N VAL A 74 -5.54 3.35 -10.75
CA VAL A 74 -5.56 1.89 -10.73
C VAL A 74 -6.88 1.39 -11.35
N PRO A 75 -6.85 0.58 -12.41
CA PRO A 75 -8.05 0.00 -12.99
C PRO A 75 -8.64 -1.06 -12.05
N GLN A 76 -9.94 -1.38 -12.19
CA GLN A 76 -10.58 -2.44 -11.41
C GLN A 76 -9.88 -3.79 -11.58
N SER A 77 -9.30 -4.06 -12.76
CA SER A 77 -8.52 -5.27 -13.02
C SER A 77 -7.24 -5.39 -12.19
N GLY A 78 -6.74 -4.27 -11.64
CA GLY A 78 -5.61 -4.25 -10.70
C GLY A 78 -6.02 -4.48 -9.25
N ILE A 79 -7.31 -4.67 -8.97
CA ILE A 79 -7.89 -4.90 -7.64
C ILE A 79 -8.37 -6.36 -7.59
N VAL A 80 -7.72 -7.15 -6.74
CA VAL A 80 -8.06 -8.56 -6.53
C VAL A 80 -8.79 -8.71 -5.21
N ASP A 81 -10.05 -9.14 -5.30
CA ASP A 81 -10.88 -9.43 -4.14
C ASP A 81 -10.55 -10.82 -3.58
N SER A 82 -10.27 -10.89 -2.28
CA SER A 82 -10.00 -12.16 -1.57
C SER A 82 -11.28 -12.83 -1.06
N ASN A 83 -12.46 -12.26 -1.35
CA ASN A 83 -13.78 -12.71 -0.92
C ASN A 83 -13.92 -12.88 0.60
N ASN A 84 -13.13 -12.13 1.36
CA ASN A 84 -13.09 -12.14 2.82
C ASN A 84 -13.05 -10.72 3.41
N GLY A 85 -13.57 -9.73 2.65
CA GLY A 85 -13.49 -8.30 2.97
C GLY A 85 -12.11 -7.67 2.75
N GLY A 86 -11.11 -8.45 2.35
CA GLY A 86 -9.78 -7.98 1.96
C GLY A 86 -9.63 -7.87 0.44
N TYR A 87 -9.01 -6.78 0.00
CA TYR A 87 -8.70 -6.52 -1.41
C TYR A 87 -7.21 -6.23 -1.55
N SER A 88 -6.59 -6.80 -2.58
CA SER A 88 -5.19 -6.57 -2.95
C SER A 88 -5.14 -5.66 -4.16
N VAL A 89 -4.47 -4.52 -4.03
CA VAL A 89 -4.37 -3.51 -5.09
C VAL A 89 -2.95 -3.42 -5.57
N SER A 90 -2.73 -3.71 -6.85
CA SER A 90 -1.41 -3.64 -7.49
C SER A 90 -1.27 -2.38 -8.35
N TYR A 91 -0.16 -1.67 -8.21
CA TYR A 91 0.13 -0.45 -8.95
C TYR A 91 1.62 -0.36 -9.31
N PHE A 92 1.93 0.44 -10.33
CA PHE A 92 3.30 0.67 -10.77
C PHE A 92 3.62 2.16 -10.68
N ALA A 93 4.63 2.52 -9.90
CA ALA A 93 5.13 3.88 -9.81
C ALA A 93 6.51 3.96 -10.45
N SER A 94 6.68 4.84 -11.42
CA SER A 94 7.94 5.02 -12.15
C SER A 94 8.92 5.95 -11.43
N VAL A 95 8.41 6.88 -10.62
CA VAL A 95 9.17 7.94 -9.94
C VAL A 95 9.03 7.80 -8.44
N SER A 96 10.12 8.00 -7.71
CA SER A 96 10.12 8.09 -6.24
C SER A 96 9.70 9.48 -5.77
N GLY A 97 9.15 9.54 -4.57
CA GLY A 97 8.71 10.79 -3.96
C GLY A 97 7.46 10.60 -3.11
N ASP A 98 6.91 11.71 -2.65
CA ASP A 98 5.67 11.72 -1.87
C ASP A 98 4.45 11.73 -2.79
N TYR A 99 3.50 10.86 -2.47
CA TYR A 99 2.24 10.69 -3.17
C TYR A 99 1.09 10.76 -2.18
N THR A 100 -0.05 11.21 -2.69
CA THR A 100 -1.33 11.22 -2.00
C THR A 100 -2.23 10.16 -2.59
N LEU A 101 -2.56 9.15 -1.79
CA LEU A 101 -3.42 8.03 -2.14
C LEU A 101 -4.88 8.34 -1.78
N SER A 102 -5.70 8.50 -2.80
CA SER A 102 -7.15 8.65 -2.69
C SER A 102 -7.82 7.31 -2.97
N ILE A 103 -8.59 6.82 -2.02
CA ILE A 103 -9.38 5.59 -2.15
C ILE A 103 -10.84 5.93 -1.87
N LEU A 104 -11.70 5.70 -2.86
CA LEU A 104 -13.14 5.88 -2.76
C LEU A 104 -13.82 4.52 -2.91
N SER A 105 -14.70 4.15 -1.99
CA SER A 105 -15.62 3.01 -2.12
C SER A 105 -17.01 3.55 -2.40
N GLN A 106 -17.64 3.17 -3.52
CA GLN A 106 -18.98 3.65 -3.92
C GLN A 106 -19.12 5.20 -3.84
N SER A 107 -18.10 5.93 -4.28
CA SER A 107 -18.00 7.41 -4.22
C SER A 107 -17.79 8.03 -2.84
N LEU A 108 -17.62 7.23 -1.79
CA LEU A 108 -17.28 7.70 -0.44
C LEU A 108 -15.80 7.41 -0.11
N PRO A 109 -15.06 8.36 0.50
CA PRO A 109 -13.71 8.12 0.93
C PRO A 109 -13.67 7.05 2.02
N VAL A 110 -12.66 6.18 1.96
CA VAL A 110 -12.38 5.25 3.05
C VAL A 110 -11.67 5.98 4.20
N ALA A 111 -11.62 5.36 5.38
CA ALA A 111 -10.97 5.93 6.56
C ALA A 111 -9.54 6.40 6.24
N GLY A 112 -9.26 7.66 6.57
CA GLY A 112 -7.95 8.28 6.38
C GLY A 112 -7.63 8.70 4.95
N SER A 113 -8.50 8.43 3.97
CA SER A 113 -8.33 8.94 2.61
C SER A 113 -8.65 10.45 2.55
N PRO A 114 -7.81 11.29 1.92
CA PRO A 114 -6.56 10.93 1.24
C PRO A 114 -5.38 10.66 2.19
N LEU A 115 -4.63 9.58 1.92
CA LEU A 115 -3.49 9.11 2.71
C LEU A 115 -2.18 9.62 2.10
N ASN A 116 -1.22 10.02 2.93
CA ASN A 116 0.14 10.32 2.46
C ASN A 116 0.96 9.03 2.42
N MET A 117 1.66 8.80 1.31
CA MET A 117 2.55 7.66 1.11
C MET A 117 3.86 8.11 0.46
N THR A 118 4.96 7.50 0.86
CA THR A 118 6.28 7.80 0.28
C THR A 118 6.76 6.60 -0.53
N ILE A 119 7.06 6.83 -1.80
CA ILE A 119 7.63 5.83 -2.70
C ILE A 119 9.14 5.97 -2.67
N SER A 120 9.81 4.93 -2.16
CA SER A 120 11.26 4.88 -2.08
C SER A 120 11.87 4.70 -3.47
N PRO A 121 13.06 5.27 -3.73
CA PRO A 121 13.79 5.05 -4.98
C PRO A 121 14.14 3.57 -5.17
N GLY A 122 14.10 3.13 -6.42
CA GLY A 122 14.58 1.81 -6.82
C GLY A 122 16.10 1.70 -6.76
N PHE A 123 16.62 0.50 -7.04
CA PHE A 123 18.05 0.31 -7.18
C PHE A 123 18.60 1.21 -8.30
N PRO A 124 19.78 1.84 -8.11
CA PRO A 124 20.39 2.66 -9.14
C PRO A 124 20.68 1.81 -10.37
N SER A 125 20.17 2.22 -11.53
CA SER A 125 20.46 1.57 -12.79
C SER A 125 21.73 2.18 -13.40
N VAL A 126 22.80 1.39 -13.47
CA VAL A 126 24.10 1.79 -14.01
C VAL A 126 23.97 2.33 -15.45
N SER A 127 23.00 1.84 -16.23
CA SER A 127 22.73 2.27 -17.61
C SER A 127 22.10 3.66 -17.75
N ARG A 128 21.54 4.20 -16.66
CA ARG A 128 20.97 5.56 -16.60
C ARG A 128 21.82 6.53 -15.77
N SER A 129 22.84 6.00 -15.09
CA SER A 129 23.86 6.82 -14.46
C SER A 129 24.74 7.42 -15.56
N SER A 130 24.58 8.71 -15.82
CA SER A 130 25.51 9.44 -16.69
C SER A 130 26.73 9.84 -15.87
N PHE A 131 27.92 9.49 -16.35
CA PHE A 131 29.17 9.98 -15.79
C PHE A 131 29.40 11.37 -16.40
N LEU A 132 29.25 12.44 -15.59
CA LEU A 132 29.58 13.78 -16.04
C LEU A 132 31.09 13.98 -15.86
N PHE A 133 31.88 13.75 -16.90
CA PHE A 133 33.28 14.10 -16.89
C PHE A 133 33.43 15.62 -17.04
N GLN A 134 33.22 16.36 -15.95
CA GLN A 134 33.56 17.77 -15.89
C GLN A 134 34.97 17.94 -15.33
N GLN A 135 35.89 18.02 -16.28
CA GLN A 135 37.27 18.51 -16.21
C GLN A 135 38.34 17.50 -15.78
N LEU A 136 39.29 17.30 -16.70
CA LEU A 136 40.59 16.69 -16.46
C LEU A 136 41.32 17.50 -15.38
N PHE A 137 41.26 17.09 -14.14
CA PHE A 137 42.34 17.40 -13.20
C PHE A 137 43.40 16.33 -13.40
N SER A 138 44.56 16.73 -13.92
CA SER A 138 45.75 15.89 -14.00
C SER A 138 46.26 15.64 -12.58
N CYS A 139 45.74 14.61 -11.91
CA CYS A 139 46.49 14.00 -10.81
C CYS A 139 47.59 13.15 -11.45
N GLY A 140 48.83 13.26 -10.96
CA GLY A 140 49.99 12.58 -11.51
C GLY A 140 49.75 11.08 -11.73
N SER A 141 50.18 10.60 -12.91
CA SER A 141 50.22 9.21 -13.41
C SER A 141 48.99 8.30 -13.31
N GLU A 142 47.92 8.67 -12.61
CA GLU A 142 46.71 7.84 -12.51
C GLU A 142 45.45 8.71 -12.64
N LEU A 143 44.58 8.32 -13.57
CA LEU A 143 43.30 8.98 -13.81
C LEU A 143 42.35 8.71 -12.62
N CYS A 144 42.21 9.68 -11.71
CA CYS A 144 41.18 9.65 -10.68
C CYS A 144 39.89 10.28 -11.22
N GLY A 145 38.78 9.54 -11.20
CA GLY A 145 37.44 10.05 -11.42
C GLY A 145 36.60 9.96 -10.15
N THR A 146 35.80 10.98 -9.86
CA THR A 146 34.78 10.95 -8.81
C THR A 146 33.45 10.48 -9.43
N VAL A 147 32.83 9.47 -8.80
CA VAL A 147 31.48 9.02 -9.19
C VAL A 147 30.48 9.88 -8.42
N ASP A 148 29.93 10.91 -9.08
CA ASP A 148 28.73 11.58 -8.58
C ASP A 148 27.51 10.77 -8.99
N THR A 149 26.93 10.05 -8.03
CA THR A 149 25.63 9.42 -8.21
C THR A 149 24.56 10.49 -8.18
N LYS A 150 24.16 11.00 -9.34
CA LYS A 150 23.02 11.91 -9.44
C LYS A 150 21.73 11.13 -9.19
N GLN A 151 21.22 11.26 -7.97
CA GLN A 151 19.87 10.86 -7.62
C GLN A 151 18.96 12.02 -8.00
N ASP A 152 18.21 11.90 -9.09
CA ASP A 152 17.20 12.91 -9.44
C ASP A 152 16.13 12.87 -8.33
N VAL A 153 16.20 13.87 -7.45
CA VAL A 153 15.36 14.05 -6.26
C VAL A 153 13.93 14.23 -6.66
#